data_AF-A0A971N591-F1
#
_entry.id   AF-A0A971N591-F1
#
_cell.length_a   1.000
_cell.length_b   1.000
_cell.length_c   1.000
_cell.angle_alpha   90.00
_cell.angle_beta   90.00
_cell.angle_gamma   90.00
#
_symmetry.space_group_name_H-M   'P 1'
#
loop_
_entity.id
_entity.type
_entity.pdbx_description
1 polymer ?
#
loop_
_entity_poly.entity_id
_entity_poly.type
_entity_poly.pdbx_seq_one_letter_code
_entity_poly.pdbx_strand_id
1 'polypeptide(L)'
;MAGKIKNPWLDPNKEGKGRGRRAKRYCARCGNTVQQSRILKAHNLCEFCVEELKRKKDKNWVCLGCGRWAPAEVKTGGGYCRKCLCPACGKPDPQYVETAGLCRNCAQTIGDFCLKCGKEAPGQVRKNKGFCAACMQKRT
;
A
#
# COMPACT_ATOMS: atom_id res chain seq x y z
N MET A 1 -9.17 5.69 21.84
CA MET A 1 -8.65 7.06 21.65
C MET A 1 -7.81 7.10 20.38
N ALA A 2 -8.32 7.65 19.28
CA ALA A 2 -7.53 7.84 18.07
C ALA A 2 -6.51 8.96 18.32
N GLY A 3 -5.31 8.58 18.80
CA GLY A 3 -4.25 9.54 19.09
C GLY A 3 -3.96 10.41 17.87
N LYS A 4 -3.93 11.74 18.05
CA LYS A 4 -3.62 12.72 17.00
C LYS A 4 -2.46 12.20 16.14
N ILE A 5 -2.74 11.88 14.88
CA ILE A 5 -1.73 11.41 13.93
C ILE A 5 -0.70 12.53 13.81
N LYS A 6 0.46 12.33 14.43
CA LYS A 6 1.56 13.30 14.38
C LYS A 6 1.96 13.46 12.92
N ASN A 7 1.98 14.69 12.42
CA ASN A 7 2.41 14.99 11.05
C ASN A 7 3.78 14.30 10.79
N PRO A 8 3.88 13.40 9.80
CA PRO A 8 5.09 12.62 9.54
C PRO A 8 6.24 13.48 9.01
N TRP A 9 5.94 14.69 8.55
CA TRP A 9 6.90 15.65 8.03
C TRP A 9 7.45 16.55 9.14
N LEU A 10 8.72 16.92 9.00
CA LEU A 10 9.33 18.01 9.74
C LEU A 10 8.79 19.33 9.23
N ASP A 11 8.62 20.26 10.16
CA ASP A 11 8.18 21.62 9.87
C ASP A 11 9.42 22.45 9.49
N PRO A 12 9.47 23.02 8.27
CA PRO A 12 10.53 23.92 7.81
C PRO A 12 10.85 25.02 8.81
N ASN A 13 9.83 25.56 9.47
CA ASN A 13 9.94 26.70 10.38
C ASN A 13 10.54 26.35 11.74
N LYS A 14 10.83 25.06 11.99
CA LYS A 14 11.43 24.54 13.23
C LYS A 14 12.89 24.11 13.07
N GLU A 15 13.49 24.23 11.89
CA GLU A 15 14.92 23.97 11.70
C GLU A 15 15.76 24.95 12.54
N GLY A 16 16.84 24.47 13.17
CA GLY A 16 17.72 25.28 14.02
C GLY A 16 17.14 25.71 15.38
N LYS A 17 15.82 25.60 15.59
CA LYS A 17 15.15 25.97 16.87
C LYS A 17 15.16 24.88 17.94
N GLY A 18 15.72 23.71 17.64
CA GLY A 18 15.88 22.59 18.59
C GLY A 18 17.31 22.50 19.15
N ARG A 19 17.48 21.92 20.35
CA ARG A 19 18.81 21.60 20.90
C ARG A 19 19.31 20.23 20.40
N GLY A 20 20.60 20.13 20.04
CA GLY A 20 21.32 18.87 19.75
C GLY A 20 21.26 18.37 18.29
N ARG A 21 21.65 17.10 18.04
CA ARG A 21 21.75 16.45 16.70
C ARG A 21 20.45 16.46 15.86
N ARG A 22 19.32 16.85 16.45
CA ARG A 22 18.00 16.94 15.78
C ARG A 22 17.75 18.31 15.11
N ALA A 23 18.60 19.31 15.36
CA ALA A 23 18.42 20.68 14.89
C ALA A 23 18.74 20.86 13.40
N LYS A 24 19.65 20.04 12.86
CA LYS A 24 20.06 20.04 11.45
C LYS A 24 19.75 18.67 10.86
N ARG A 25 18.60 18.53 10.20
CA ARG A 25 18.24 17.32 9.47
C ARG A 25 18.32 17.61 7.98
N TYR A 26 18.79 16.63 7.23
CA TYR A 26 18.92 16.72 5.78
C TYR A 26 18.38 15.46 5.14
N CYS A 27 18.03 15.57 3.86
CA CYS A 27 17.62 14.44 3.05
C CYS A 27 18.82 13.51 2.87
N ALA A 28 18.68 12.25 3.27
CA ALA A 28 19.72 11.23 3.14
C ALA A 28 20.07 10.90 1.68
N ARG A 29 19.22 11.29 0.72
CA ARG A 29 19.40 11.00 -0.71
C ARG A 29 19.97 12.16 -1.52
N CYS A 30 19.48 13.39 -1.27
CA CYS A 30 19.86 14.57 -2.07
C CYS A 30 20.52 15.69 -1.24
N GLY A 31 20.61 15.56 0.08
CA GLY A 31 21.23 16.56 0.95
C GLY A 31 20.35 17.77 1.31
N ASN A 32 19.15 17.92 0.73
CA ASN A 32 18.28 19.06 1.02
C ASN A 32 18.01 19.23 2.51
N THR A 33 18.07 20.46 3.00
CA THR A 33 17.77 20.82 4.39
C THR A 33 16.27 21.01 4.63
N VAL A 34 15.88 21.13 5.91
CA VAL A 34 14.47 21.33 6.29
C VAL A 34 13.93 22.70 5.83
N GLN A 35 14.81 23.71 5.68
CA GLN A 35 14.53 25.02 5.09
C GLN A 35 14.16 24.93 3.60
N GLN A 36 14.80 24.03 2.85
CA GLN A 36 14.56 23.88 1.41
C GLN A 36 13.34 23.01 1.11
N SER A 37 13.04 22.03 1.97
CA SER A 37 11.97 21.06 1.74
C SER A 37 11.54 20.36 3.02
N ARG A 38 10.29 19.89 3.07
CA ARG A 38 9.83 19.09 4.21
C ARG A 38 10.53 17.73 4.23
N ILE A 39 11.07 17.35 5.39
CA ILE A 39 11.78 16.08 5.56
C ILE A 39 10.93 15.07 6.34
N LEU A 40 10.78 13.86 5.80
CA LEU A 40 10.06 12.76 6.42
C LEU A 40 10.83 12.24 7.64
N LYS A 41 10.21 12.29 8.82
CA LYS A 41 10.87 11.99 10.11
C LYS A 41 11.44 10.58 10.20
N ALA A 42 10.74 9.61 9.62
CA ALA A 42 11.06 8.18 9.73
C ALA A 42 12.26 7.75 8.89
N HIS A 43 12.49 8.39 7.74
CA HIS A 43 13.47 7.95 6.75
C HIS A 43 14.47 9.03 6.33
N ASN A 44 14.34 10.25 6.88
CA ASN A 44 15.14 11.41 6.47
C ASN A 44 15.15 11.61 4.96
N LEU A 45 13.98 11.57 4.32
CA LEU A 45 13.82 11.86 2.89
C LEU A 45 13.02 13.14 2.70
N CYS A 46 13.45 14.02 1.82
CA CYS A 46 12.65 15.19 1.45
C CYS A 46 11.41 14.78 0.64
N GLU A 47 10.41 15.66 0.61
CA GLU A 47 9.18 15.44 -0.15
C GLU A 47 9.43 15.16 -1.63
N PHE A 48 10.39 15.87 -2.24
CA PHE A 48 10.76 15.67 -3.65
C PHE A 48 11.33 14.26 -3.91
N CYS A 49 12.24 13.78 -3.05
CA CYS A 49 12.75 12.41 -3.18
C CYS A 49 11.66 11.37 -2.95
N VAL A 50 10.72 11.62 -2.03
CA VAL A 50 9.58 10.72 -1.79
C VAL A 50 8.65 10.70 -3.01
N GLU A 51 8.37 11.85 -3.62
CA GLU A 51 7.57 11.93 -4.83
C GLU A 51 8.25 11.25 -6.03
N GLU A 52 9.55 11.44 -6.20
CA GLU A 52 10.33 10.78 -7.25
C GLU A 52 10.25 9.25 -7.10
N LEU A 53 10.43 8.73 -5.88
CA LEU A 53 10.31 7.29 -5.58
C LEU A 53 8.90 6.77 -5.84
N LYS A 54 7.85 7.56 -5.52
CA LYS A 54 6.46 7.25 -5.85
C LYS A 54 6.23 7.17 -7.36
N ARG A 55 6.72 8.16 -8.12
CA ARG A 55 6.61 8.20 -9.59
C ARG A 55 7.31 7.01 -10.23
N LYS A 56 8.50 6.67 -9.75
CA LYS A 56 9.29 5.52 -10.23
C LYS A 56 8.76 4.16 -9.74
N LYS A 57 7.78 4.15 -8.82
CA LYS A 57 7.30 2.94 -8.12
C LYS A 57 8.46 2.07 -7.62
N ASP A 58 9.41 2.67 -6.91
CA ASP A 58 10.56 1.93 -6.39
C ASP A 58 10.09 0.82 -5.44
N LYS A 59 10.40 -0.44 -5.78
CA LYS A 59 9.96 -1.64 -5.06
C LYS A 59 10.33 -1.66 -3.58
N ASN A 60 11.35 -0.90 -3.16
CA ASN A 60 11.80 -0.85 -1.76
C ASN A 60 11.01 0.14 -0.91
N TRP A 61 10.25 1.04 -1.55
CA TRP A 61 9.58 2.16 -0.88
C TRP A 61 8.07 2.19 -1.15
N VAL A 62 7.66 1.75 -2.34
CA VAL A 62 6.34 1.97 -2.90
C VAL A 62 5.77 0.65 -3.39
N CYS A 63 4.51 0.41 -3.09
CA CYS A 63 3.82 -0.79 -3.56
C CYS A 63 3.68 -0.74 -5.08
N LEU A 64 4.15 -1.78 -5.77
CA LEU A 64 4.06 -1.88 -7.24
C LEU A 64 2.60 -1.91 -7.72
N GLY A 65 1.72 -2.57 -6.96
CA GLY A 65 0.29 -2.67 -7.25
C GLY A 65 -0.44 -1.33 -7.11
N CYS A 66 -0.60 -0.84 -5.88
CA CYS A 66 -1.43 0.33 -5.59
C CYS A 66 -0.67 1.68 -5.57
N GLY A 67 0.66 1.70 -5.73
CA GLY A 67 1.45 2.94 -5.68
C GLY A 67 1.55 3.57 -4.28
N ARG A 68 1.08 2.89 -3.23
CA ARG A 68 1.12 3.38 -1.85
C ARG A 68 2.55 3.43 -1.32
N TRP A 69 2.90 4.52 -0.65
CA TRP A 69 4.14 4.63 0.13
C TRP A 69 4.05 3.74 1.38
N ALA A 70 4.77 2.61 1.36
CA ALA A 70 4.72 1.61 2.42
C ALA A 70 6.06 0.85 2.56
N PRO A 71 7.18 1.54 2.82
CA PRO A 71 8.53 0.96 2.80
C PRO A 71 8.69 -0.26 3.71
N ALA A 72 8.08 -0.26 4.89
CA ALA A 72 8.15 -1.40 5.81
C ALA A 72 7.40 -2.63 5.24
N GLU A 73 6.23 -2.42 4.63
CA GLU A 73 5.41 -3.51 4.09
C GLU A 73 6.03 -4.07 2.81
N VAL A 74 6.49 -3.22 1.89
CA VAL A 74 7.03 -3.66 0.60
C VAL A 74 8.36 -4.39 0.74
N LYS A 75 9.17 -4.06 1.76
CA LYS A 75 10.39 -4.83 2.07
C LYS A 75 10.06 -6.27 2.47
N THR A 76 9.06 -6.46 3.31
CA THR A 76 8.61 -7.81 3.71
C THR A 76 7.83 -8.51 2.60
N GLY A 77 7.10 -7.75 1.79
CA GLY A 77 6.18 -8.23 0.76
C GLY A 77 6.76 -8.29 -0.65
N GLY A 78 8.08 -8.23 -0.80
CA GLY A 78 8.74 -8.34 -2.12
C GLY A 78 8.34 -7.26 -3.13
N GLY A 79 8.03 -6.04 -2.69
CA GLY A 79 7.57 -4.94 -3.54
C GLY A 79 6.07 -4.63 -3.44
N TYR A 80 5.33 -5.37 -2.63
CA TYR A 80 3.88 -5.18 -2.45
C TYR A 80 3.52 -4.87 -0.99
N CYS A 81 2.55 -3.98 -0.80
CA CYS A 81 1.98 -3.72 0.52
C CYS A 81 1.03 -4.86 0.93
N ARG A 82 0.72 -4.95 2.22
CA ARG A 82 -0.12 -6.03 2.77
C ARG A 82 -1.52 -6.08 2.14
N LYS A 83 -2.04 -4.93 1.69
CA LYS A 83 -3.34 -4.84 1.01
C LYS A 83 -3.34 -5.44 -0.40
N CYS A 84 -2.18 -5.57 -1.03
CA CYS A 84 -2.05 -6.12 -2.37
C CYS A 84 -1.62 -7.59 -2.37
N LEU A 85 -1.27 -8.13 -1.20
CA LEU A 85 -0.89 -9.52 -1.01
C LEU A 85 -2.09 -10.31 -0.51
N CYS A 86 -2.27 -11.52 -1.04
CA CYS A 86 -3.24 -12.45 -0.51
C CYS A 86 -2.85 -12.86 0.92
N PRO A 87 -3.72 -12.68 1.92
CA PRO A 87 -3.41 -13.06 3.30
C PRO A 87 -3.24 -14.57 3.46
N ALA A 88 -3.84 -15.39 2.59
CA ALA A 88 -3.76 -16.85 2.67
C ALA A 88 -2.47 -17.43 2.09
N CYS A 89 -1.99 -16.91 0.96
CA CYS A 89 -0.84 -17.50 0.26
C CYS A 89 0.36 -16.54 0.08
N GLY A 90 0.23 -15.28 0.50
CA GLY A 90 1.27 -14.26 0.38
C GLY A 90 1.56 -13.82 -1.06
N LYS A 91 0.84 -14.32 -2.07
CA LYS A 91 1.06 -13.94 -3.48
C LYS A 91 0.39 -12.59 -3.80
N PRO A 92 1.02 -11.76 -4.65
CA PRO A 92 0.43 -10.49 -5.08
C PRO A 92 -0.71 -10.72 -6.07
N ASP A 93 -1.88 -10.15 -5.78
CA ASP A 93 -2.99 -10.03 -6.71
C ASP A 93 -3.78 -8.74 -6.40
N PRO A 94 -3.20 -7.57 -6.70
CA PRO A 94 -3.69 -6.29 -6.18
C PRO A 94 -5.15 -6.02 -6.54
N GLN A 95 -5.56 -6.36 -7.76
CA GLN A 95 -6.90 -6.09 -8.27
C GLN A 95 -7.97 -6.94 -7.58
N TYR A 96 -7.69 -8.23 -7.40
CA TYR A 96 -8.68 -9.15 -6.87
C TYR A 96 -8.68 -9.18 -5.34
N VAL A 97 -7.52 -9.01 -4.69
CA VAL A 97 -7.43 -8.90 -3.22
C VAL A 97 -8.20 -7.69 -2.71
N GLU A 98 -8.16 -6.56 -3.42
CA GLU A 98 -8.93 -5.37 -3.03
C GLU A 98 -10.44 -5.63 -3.10
N THR A 99 -10.88 -6.48 -4.02
CA THR A 99 -12.31 -6.75 -4.25
C THR A 99 -12.84 -7.88 -3.35
N ALA A 100 -12.07 -8.96 -3.19
CA ALA A 100 -12.51 -10.23 -2.59
C ALA A 100 -11.80 -10.55 -1.25
N GLY A 101 -10.79 -9.76 -0.86
CA GLY A 101 -9.95 -10.04 0.32
C GLY A 101 -8.92 -11.17 0.13
N LEU A 102 -8.93 -11.86 -1.01
CA LEU A 102 -8.05 -12.98 -1.36
C LEU A 102 -7.58 -12.86 -2.81
N CYS A 103 -6.50 -13.58 -3.19
CA CYS A 103 -6.16 -13.73 -4.62
C CYS A 103 -7.14 -14.68 -5.31
N ARG A 104 -7.20 -14.59 -6.65
CA ARG A 104 -8.09 -15.43 -7.47
C ARG A 104 -7.92 -16.92 -7.19
N ASN A 105 -6.68 -17.38 -7.08
CA ASN A 105 -6.41 -18.81 -6.88
C ASN A 105 -6.96 -19.29 -5.53
N CYS A 106 -6.72 -18.55 -4.44
CA CYS A 106 -7.25 -18.93 -3.13
C CYS A 106 -8.78 -18.85 -3.09
N ALA A 107 -9.36 -17.82 -3.71
CA ALA A 107 -10.81 -17.69 -3.81
C ALA A 107 -11.45 -18.83 -4.63
N GLN A 108 -10.80 -19.29 -5.70
CA GLN A 108 -11.22 -20.45 -6.48
C GLN A 108 -11.14 -21.74 -5.66
N THR A 109 -10.08 -21.94 -4.89
CA THR A 109 -9.92 -23.11 -4.03
C THR A 109 -10.98 -23.18 -2.94
N ILE A 110 -11.31 -22.03 -2.31
CA ILE A 110 -12.39 -21.97 -1.31
C ILE A 110 -13.76 -22.19 -1.97
N GLY A 111 -13.96 -21.63 -3.17
CA GLY A 111 -15.17 -21.84 -3.94
C GLY A 111 -16.41 -21.11 -3.40
N ASP A 112 -16.23 -20.13 -2.51
CA ASP A 112 -17.33 -19.37 -1.89
C ASP A 112 -17.45 -17.92 -2.44
N PHE A 113 -16.45 -17.44 -3.16
CA PHE A 113 -16.41 -16.08 -3.72
C PHE A 113 -16.67 -16.07 -5.23
N CYS A 114 -17.44 -15.10 -5.70
CA CYS A 114 -17.69 -14.89 -7.13
C CYS A 114 -16.40 -14.48 -7.85
N LEU A 115 -15.99 -15.25 -8.85
CA LEU A 115 -14.74 -15.02 -9.59
C LEU A 115 -14.69 -13.72 -10.39
N LYS A 116 -15.86 -13.12 -10.67
CA LYS A 116 -15.96 -11.85 -11.41
C LYS A 116 -15.94 -10.64 -10.50
N CYS A 117 -16.75 -10.65 -9.44
CA CYS A 117 -16.96 -9.46 -8.60
C CYS A 117 -16.45 -9.60 -7.16
N GLY A 118 -15.83 -10.73 -6.80
CA GLY A 118 -15.28 -10.98 -5.47
C GLY A 118 -16.31 -11.12 -4.34
N LYS A 119 -17.62 -10.98 -4.64
CA LYS A 119 -18.68 -11.08 -3.63
C LYS A 119 -18.78 -12.52 -3.11
N GLU A 120 -18.78 -12.66 -1.79
CA GLU A 120 -19.07 -13.92 -1.11
C GLU A 120 -20.52 -14.34 -1.39
N ALA A 121 -20.69 -15.53 -1.96
CA ALA A 121 -22.00 -16.05 -2.36
C ALA A 121 -21.99 -17.59 -2.46
N PRO A 122 -21.60 -18.33 -1.40
CA PRO A 122 -21.25 -19.76 -1.45
C PRO A 122 -22.30 -20.64 -2.16
N GLY A 123 -23.58 -20.50 -1.81
CA GLY A 123 -24.66 -21.25 -2.46
C GLY A 123 -24.84 -20.92 -3.95
N GLN A 124 -24.61 -19.66 -4.34
CA GLN A 124 -24.75 -19.23 -5.73
C GLN A 124 -23.54 -19.65 -6.57
N VAL A 125 -22.32 -19.48 -6.06
CA VAL A 125 -21.12 -19.83 -6.82
C VAL A 125 -21.02 -21.34 -7.06
N ARG A 126 -21.43 -22.18 -6.09
CA ARG A 126 -21.50 -23.64 -6.30
C ARG A 126 -22.48 -24.01 -7.41
N LYS A 127 -23.67 -23.39 -7.44
CA LYS A 127 -24.68 -23.61 -8.47
C LYS A 127 -24.26 -23.07 -9.85
N ASN A 128 -23.55 -21.95 -9.88
CA ASN A 128 -23.26 -21.18 -11.10
C ASN A 128 -21.78 -21.27 -11.52
N LYS A 129 -21.08 -22.36 -11.18
CA LYS A 129 -19.67 -22.61 -11.58
C LYS A 129 -18.71 -21.45 -11.25
N GLY A 130 -18.80 -20.89 -10.04
CA GLY A 130 -17.91 -19.83 -9.56
C GLY A 130 -18.44 -18.39 -9.73
N PHE A 131 -19.70 -18.19 -10.13
CA PHE A 131 -20.28 -16.84 -10.29
C PHE A 131 -21.48 -16.58 -9.37
N CYS A 132 -21.65 -15.35 -8.88
CA CYS A 132 -22.91 -14.95 -8.23
C CYS A 132 -24.02 -14.80 -9.30
N ALA A 133 -25.28 -14.86 -8.88
CA ALA A 133 -26.43 -14.83 -9.78
C ALA A 133 -26.42 -13.58 -10.69
N ALA A 134 -26.11 -12.41 -10.12
CA ALA A 134 -26.02 -11.15 -10.86
C ALA A 134 -24.91 -11.15 -11.93
N CYS A 135 -23.78 -11.81 -11.67
CA CYS A 135 -22.69 -11.91 -12.65
C CYS A 135 -22.99 -12.96 -13.73
N MET A 136 -23.76 -13.99 -13.40
CA MET A 136 -24.19 -15.03 -14.33
C MET A 136 -25.17 -14.47 -15.37
N GLN A 137 -26.15 -13.68 -14.92
CA GLN A 137 -27.14 -13.02 -15.79
C GLN A 137 -26.53 -12.00 -16.77
N LYS A 138 -25.38 -11.39 -16.43
CA LYS A 138 -24.65 -10.46 -17.31
C LYS A 138 -23.74 -11.16 -18.33
N ARG A 139 -23.81 -12.48 -18.43
CA ARG A 139 -22.92 -13.32 -19.24
C ARG A 139 -23.64 -14.00 -20.40
N THR A 140 -24.94 -14.23 -20.21
CA THR A 140 -25.95 -14.49 -21.25
C THR A 140 -26.31 -13.21 -21.95
#